data_AF-A0A8R2HA71-F1
#
_entry.id   AF-A0A8R2HA71-F1
#
_cell.length_a   1.000
_cell.length_b   1.000
_cell.length_c   1.000
_cell.angle_alpha   90.00
_cell.angle_beta   90.00
_cell.angle_gamma   90.00
#
_symmetry.space_group_name_H-M   'P 1'
#
loop_
_entity.id
_entity.type
_entity.pdbx_description
1 polymer ?
#
loop_
_entity_poly.entity_id
_entity_poly.type
_entity_poly.pdbx_seq_one_letter_code
_entity_poly.pdbx_strand_id
1 'polypeptide(L)'
;MPKIRSSFCNKIREWISTANTDTEVFTTDGKIVFCNPCGKSIVCERKSQVDQHIKTVIVIKKLETQNMTLHESISIINETKEKINSIPGSKGATLATKLNELSNKNEGLKILRKINSVLFGENVQLEDLYQDPTIL
;
A
#
# COMPACT_ATOMS: atom_id res chain seq x y z
N MET A 1 -42.46 7.96 -9.78
CA MET A 1 -41.91 6.72 -9.18
C MET A 1 -41.21 7.06 -7.87
N PRO A 2 -41.52 6.40 -6.75
CA PRO A 2 -40.78 6.60 -5.49
C PRO A 2 -39.37 6.00 -5.62
N LYS A 3 -38.33 6.72 -5.21
CA LYS A 3 -36.96 6.18 -5.14
C LYS A 3 -36.85 5.22 -3.96
N ILE A 4 -36.86 3.91 -4.22
CA ILE A 4 -36.58 2.88 -3.23
C ILE A 4 -35.12 3.05 -2.80
N ARG A 5 -34.87 3.36 -1.52
CA ARG A 5 -33.50 3.46 -0.99
C ARG A 5 -32.88 2.05 -0.97
N SER A 6 -31.77 1.86 -1.68
CA SER A 6 -31.03 0.59 -1.64
C SER A 6 -30.49 0.32 -0.24
N SER A 7 -30.61 -0.93 0.22
CA SER A 7 -30.03 -1.37 1.48
C SER A 7 -28.50 -1.26 1.42
N PHE A 8 -27.87 -1.07 2.58
CA PHE A 8 -26.42 -0.94 2.67
C PHE A 8 -25.67 -2.14 2.07
N CYS A 9 -26.17 -3.36 2.29
CA CYS A 9 -25.63 -4.57 1.67
C CYS A 9 -25.64 -4.52 0.14
N ASN A 10 -26.70 -3.95 -0.46
CA ASN A 10 -26.78 -3.81 -1.92
C ASN A 10 -25.76 -2.79 -2.44
N LYS A 11 -25.51 -1.71 -1.69
CA LYS A 11 -24.48 -0.72 -2.04
C LYS A 11 -23.07 -1.32 -1.97
N ILE A 12 -22.76 -2.11 -0.93
CA ILE A 12 -21.46 -2.78 -0.83
C ILE A 12 -21.22 -3.67 -2.05
N ARG A 13 -22.21 -4.48 -2.45
CA ARG A 13 -22.09 -5.34 -3.63
C ARG A 13 -21.84 -4.54 -4.91
N GLU A 14 -22.52 -3.42 -5.08
CA GLU A 14 -22.32 -2.50 -6.21
C GLU A 14 -20.93 -1.85 -6.20
N TRP A 15 -20.35 -1.57 -5.03
CA TRP A 15 -19.01 -0.99 -4.94
C TRP A 15 -17.94 -1.99 -5.37
N ILE A 16 -18.01 -3.23 -4.86
CA ILE A 16 -17.00 -4.27 -5.14
C ILE A 16 -17.15 -4.91 -6.53
N SER A 17 -18.31 -4.80 -7.19
CA SER A 17 -18.53 -5.39 -8.51
C SER A 17 -17.58 -4.84 -9.57
N THR A 18 -17.09 -3.61 -9.41
CA THR A 18 -16.09 -3.01 -10.30
C THR A 18 -14.74 -3.69 -10.25
N ALA A 19 -14.39 -4.32 -9.13
CA ALA A 19 -13.13 -5.03 -8.93
C ALA A 19 -13.24 -6.54 -9.18
N ASN A 20 -14.46 -7.10 -9.19
CA ASN A 20 -14.74 -8.52 -9.39
C ASN A 20 -15.17 -8.84 -10.84
N THR A 21 -14.50 -8.28 -11.85
CA THR A 21 -14.87 -8.51 -13.26
C THR A 21 -14.47 -9.91 -13.74
N ASP A 22 -13.21 -10.28 -13.56
CA ASP A 22 -12.62 -11.50 -14.11
C ASP A 22 -12.17 -12.50 -13.02
N THR A 23 -12.04 -12.03 -11.79
CA THR A 23 -11.60 -12.84 -10.64
C THR A 23 -12.26 -12.30 -9.38
N GLU A 24 -12.64 -13.19 -8.46
CA GLU A 24 -13.24 -12.78 -7.19
C GLU A 24 -12.17 -12.16 -6.27
N VAL A 25 -12.08 -10.83 -6.28
CA VAL A 25 -11.13 -10.05 -5.47
C VAL A 25 -11.70 -9.77 -4.08
N PHE A 26 -13.01 -9.51 -4.00
CA PHE A 26 -13.69 -9.18 -2.75
C PHE A 26 -14.93 -10.04 -2.54
N THR A 27 -15.17 -10.44 -1.30
CA THR A 27 -16.39 -11.10 -0.85
C THR A 27 -17.06 -10.29 0.26
N THR A 28 -18.35 -10.51 0.52
CA THR A 28 -19.05 -9.78 1.59
C THR A 28 -20.20 -10.59 2.19
N ASP A 29 -20.36 -10.49 3.50
CA ASP A 29 -21.52 -11.00 4.25
C ASP A 29 -22.66 -9.96 4.36
N GLY A 30 -22.49 -8.80 3.71
CA GLY A 30 -23.40 -7.65 3.77
C GLY A 30 -23.07 -6.62 4.86
N LYS A 31 -22.10 -6.90 5.75
CA LYS A 31 -21.62 -5.97 6.78
C LYS A 31 -20.12 -5.68 6.64
N ILE A 32 -19.33 -6.69 6.31
CA ILE A 32 -17.88 -6.63 6.16
C ILE A 32 -17.53 -7.02 4.73
N VAL A 33 -16.53 -6.35 4.16
CA VAL A 33 -15.92 -6.76 2.89
C VAL A 33 -14.64 -7.51 3.19
N PHE A 34 -14.49 -8.72 2.70
CA PHE A 34 -13.25 -9.48 2.81
C PHE A 34 -12.46 -9.36 1.51
N CYS A 35 -11.19 -9.01 1.63
CA CYS A 35 -10.27 -8.93 0.51
C CYS A 35 -9.49 -10.24 0.38
N ASN A 36 -9.82 -11.03 -0.64
CA ASN A 36 -9.14 -12.30 -0.95
C ASN A 36 -7.62 -12.11 -1.18
N PRO A 37 -7.16 -11.09 -1.94
CA PRO A 37 -5.74 -10.77 -2.07
C PRO A 37 -5.00 -10.54 -0.76
N CYS A 38 -5.62 -9.84 0.18
CA CYS A 38 -4.96 -9.43 1.42
C CYS A 38 -5.17 -10.39 2.58
N GLY A 39 -6.15 -11.30 2.48
CA GLY A 39 -6.60 -12.12 3.59
C GLY A 39 -7.18 -11.31 4.76
N LYS A 40 -7.70 -10.09 4.50
CA LYS A 40 -8.12 -9.14 5.54
C LYS A 40 -9.60 -8.74 5.39
N SER A 41 -10.27 -8.62 6.52
CA SER A 41 -11.60 -8.02 6.65
C SER A 41 -11.50 -6.49 6.66
N ILE A 42 -12.31 -5.85 5.84
CA ILE A 42 -12.42 -4.40 5.69
C ILE A 42 -13.78 -4.00 6.24
N VAL A 43 -13.75 -3.19 7.29
CA VAL A 43 -14.95 -2.46 7.73
C VAL A 43 -15.05 -1.23 6.85
N CYS A 44 -16.04 -1.20 5.97
CA CYS A 44 -16.28 -0.10 5.05
C CYS A 44 -17.70 0.42 5.23
N GLU A 45 -17.83 1.70 5.55
CA GLU A 45 -19.09 2.44 5.71
C GLU A 45 -19.40 3.29 4.47
N ARG A 46 -18.39 3.58 3.65
CA ARG A 46 -18.48 4.45 2.47
C ARG A 46 -17.72 3.82 1.29
N LYS A 47 -18.20 4.12 0.07
CA LYS A 47 -17.58 3.66 -1.18
C LYS A 47 -16.09 4.01 -1.28
N SER A 48 -15.71 5.21 -0.85
CA SER A 48 -14.33 5.71 -0.95
C SER A 48 -13.31 4.84 -0.19
N GLN A 49 -13.71 4.23 0.93
CA GLN A 49 -12.85 3.32 1.70
C GLN A 49 -12.55 2.04 0.91
N VAL A 50 -13.56 1.51 0.21
CA VAL A 50 -13.41 0.36 -0.68
C VAL A 50 -12.56 0.74 -1.89
N ASP A 51 -12.85 1.89 -2.53
CA ASP A 51 -12.09 2.38 -3.69
C ASP A 51 -10.60 2.60 -3.37
N GLN A 52 -10.30 3.16 -2.19
CA GLN A 52 -8.92 3.36 -1.74
C GLN A 52 -8.23 2.00 -1.54
N HIS A 53 -8.89 1.07 -0.85
CA HIS A 53 -8.34 -0.26 -0.65
C HIS A 53 -8.08 -0.97 -1.99
N ILE A 54 -9.04 -0.94 -2.92
CA ILE A 54 -8.90 -1.49 -4.28
C ILE A 54 -7.65 -0.94 -4.96
N LYS A 55 -7.49 0.40 -5.00
CA LYS A 55 -6.35 1.05 -5.64
C LYS A 55 -5.03 0.60 -5.02
N THR A 56 -4.94 0.59 -3.69
CA THR A 56 -3.73 0.19 -2.98
C THR A 56 -3.37 -1.27 -3.28
N VAL A 57 -4.33 -2.19 -3.20
CA VAL A 57 -4.11 -3.63 -3.47
C VAL A 57 -3.68 -3.89 -4.91
N ILE A 58 -4.30 -3.23 -5.89
CA ILE A 58 -3.92 -3.38 -7.31
C ILE A 58 -2.48 -2.90 -7.54
N VAL A 59 -2.12 -1.74 -6.98
CA VAL A 59 -0.76 -1.20 -7.12
C VAL A 59 0.26 -2.12 -6.45
N ILE A 60 -0.03 -2.63 -5.25
CA ILE A 60 0.86 -3.55 -4.54
C ILE A 60 1.00 -4.87 -5.30
N LYS A 61 -0.09 -5.50 -5.73
CA LYS A 61 -0.02 -6.73 -6.53
C LYS A 61 0.76 -6.52 -7.83
N LYS A 62 0.60 -5.38 -8.48
CA LYS A 62 1.39 -5.04 -9.68
C LYS A 62 2.89 -4.96 -9.35
N LEU A 63 3.26 -4.43 -8.19
CA LEU A 63 4.65 -4.46 -7.72
C LEU A 63 5.10 -5.90 -7.41
N GLU A 64 4.27 -6.70 -6.73
CA GLU A 64 4.57 -8.10 -6.37
C GLU A 64 4.70 -9.03 -7.59
N THR A 65 3.94 -8.78 -8.67
CA THR A 65 4.04 -9.55 -9.93
C THR A 65 5.39 -9.36 -10.65
N GLN A 66 6.25 -8.45 -10.18
CA GLN A 66 7.63 -8.31 -10.68
C GLN A 66 8.57 -9.42 -10.15
N ASN A 67 8.03 -10.56 -9.72
CA ASN A 67 8.75 -11.71 -9.18
C ASN A 67 9.58 -11.40 -7.91
N MET A 68 9.29 -10.27 -7.27
CA MET A 68 9.89 -9.80 -6.03
C MET A 68 8.89 -8.87 -5.34
N THR A 69 8.61 -9.14 -4.08
CA THR A 69 7.75 -8.30 -3.24
C THR A 69 8.45 -6.99 -2.90
N LEU A 70 7.65 -5.97 -2.52
CA LEU A 70 8.20 -4.70 -2.04
C LEU A 70 9.16 -4.93 -0.85
N HIS A 71 8.83 -5.86 0.04
CA HIS A 71 9.66 -6.21 1.18
C HIS A 71 11.04 -6.72 0.77
N GLU A 72 11.09 -7.70 -0.13
CA GLU A 72 12.33 -8.29 -0.61
C GLU A 72 13.21 -7.23 -1.27
N SER A 73 12.62 -6.34 -2.07
CA SER A 73 13.35 -5.24 -2.70
C SER A 73 13.94 -4.25 -1.67
N ILE A 74 13.18 -3.92 -0.61
CA ILE A 74 13.64 -3.05 0.48
C ILE A 74 14.73 -3.74 1.31
N SER A 75 14.62 -5.06 1.54
CA SER A 75 15.65 -5.85 2.23
C SER A 75 16.98 -5.80 1.49
N ILE A 76 16.98 -6.02 0.17
CA ILE A 76 18.18 -5.94 -0.66
C ILE A 76 18.85 -4.55 -0.56
N ILE A 77 18.04 -3.48 -0.56
CA ILE A 77 18.56 -2.11 -0.38
C ILE A 77 19.22 -1.95 0.98
N ASN A 78 18.60 -2.44 2.05
CA ASN A 78 19.12 -2.34 3.40
C ASN A 78 20.40 -3.16 3.57
N GLU A 79 20.43 -4.41 3.10
CA GLU A 79 21.63 -5.26 3.10
C GLU A 79 22.78 -4.64 2.32
N THR A 80 22.50 -4.03 1.16
CA THR A 80 23.50 -3.33 0.35
C THR A 80 24.05 -2.12 1.10
N LYS A 81 23.18 -1.38 1.80
CA LYS A 81 23.58 -0.24 2.64
C LYS A 81 24.50 -0.68 3.78
N GLU A 82 24.20 -1.79 4.46
CA GLU A 82 25.05 -2.34 5.52
C GLU A 82 26.40 -2.80 5.00
N LYS A 83 26.42 -3.52 3.86
CA LYS A 83 27.66 -3.96 3.20
C LYS A 83 28.55 -2.77 2.84
N ILE A 84 27.97 -1.69 2.30
CA ILE A 84 28.72 -0.47 1.94
C ILE A 84 29.25 0.25 3.19
N ASN A 85 28.43 0.39 4.24
CA ASN A 85 28.84 1.03 5.49
C ASN A 85 29.95 0.23 6.22
N SER A 86 30.07 -1.07 5.94
CA SER A 86 31.10 -1.94 6.52
C SER A 86 32.44 -1.89 5.78
N ILE A 87 32.53 -1.19 4.63
CA ILE A 87 33.78 -1.09 3.87
C ILE A 87 34.74 -0.12 4.59
N PRO A 88 35.91 -0.58 5.07
CA PRO A 88 36.85 0.28 5.75
C PRO A 88 37.61 1.19 4.78
N GLY A 89 38.18 2.27 5.31
CA GLY A 89 39.06 3.18 4.58
C GLY A 89 38.34 4.35 3.89
N SER A 90 39.13 5.29 3.39
CA SER A 90 38.63 6.58 2.85
C SER A 90 37.69 6.40 1.67
N LYS A 91 37.95 5.44 0.78
CA LYS A 91 37.07 5.14 -0.36
C LYS A 91 35.72 4.57 0.08
N GLY A 92 35.72 3.69 1.08
CA GLY A 92 34.50 3.14 1.68
C GLY A 92 33.66 4.24 2.34
N ALA A 93 34.30 5.13 3.11
CA ALA A 93 33.66 6.28 3.73
C ALA A 93 33.01 7.22 2.71
N THR A 94 33.71 7.55 1.62
CA THR A 94 33.17 8.38 0.53
C THR A 94 31.94 7.74 -0.11
N LEU A 95 32.00 6.43 -0.38
CA LEU A 95 30.88 5.69 -0.97
C LEU A 95 29.66 5.64 -0.04
N ALA A 96 29.89 5.31 1.24
CA ALA A 96 28.85 5.28 2.28
C ALA A 96 28.17 6.65 2.42
N THR A 97 28.96 7.72 2.44
CA THR A 97 28.45 9.10 2.52
C THR A 97 27.52 9.40 1.35
N LYS A 98 27.96 9.12 0.12
CA LYS A 98 27.16 9.37 -1.09
C LYS A 98 25.89 8.54 -1.12
N LEU A 99 25.94 7.28 -0.69
CA LEU A 99 24.75 6.43 -0.58
C LEU A 99 23.75 6.97 0.43
N ASN A 100 24.22 7.36 1.62
CA ASN A 100 23.36 7.90 2.68
C ASN A 100 22.69 9.21 2.23
N GLU A 101 23.43 10.11 1.58
CA GLU A 101 22.88 11.34 1.00
C GLU A 101 21.78 11.07 -0.04
N LEU A 102 22.04 10.15 -0.98
CA LEU A 102 21.04 9.78 -2.00
C LEU A 102 19.81 9.12 -1.37
N SER A 103 19.99 8.26 -0.37
CA SER A 103 18.87 7.63 0.35
C SER A 103 18.02 8.65 1.10
N ASN A 104 18.65 9.66 1.70
CA ASN A 104 17.97 10.70 2.47
C ASN A 104 17.22 11.70 1.57
N LYS A 105 17.74 11.99 0.37
CA LYS A 105 17.10 12.87 -0.63
C LYS A 105 15.97 12.19 -1.40
N ASN A 106 15.92 10.86 -1.41
CA ASN A 106 14.91 10.12 -2.16
C ASN A 106 13.61 9.99 -1.34
N GLU A 107 12.72 10.97 -1.48
CA GLU A 107 11.39 10.95 -0.84
C GLU A 107 10.56 9.73 -1.26
N GLY A 108 10.66 9.29 -2.52
CA GLY A 108 9.96 8.11 -3.01
C GLY A 108 10.34 6.84 -2.23
N LEU A 109 11.63 6.67 -1.92
CA LEU A 109 12.09 5.57 -1.08
C LEU A 109 11.54 5.67 0.36
N LYS A 110 11.38 6.87 0.92
CA LYS A 110 10.75 7.04 2.24
C LYS A 110 9.29 6.62 2.22
N ILE A 111 8.54 7.00 1.19
CA ILE A 111 7.14 6.61 1.00
C ILE A 111 7.04 5.08 0.88
N LEU A 112 7.91 4.46 0.06
CA LEU A 112 7.95 3.01 -0.10
C LEU A 112 8.25 2.28 1.22
N ARG A 113 9.13 2.81 2.06
CA ARG A 113 9.38 2.27 3.41
C ARG A 113 8.15 2.37 4.32
N LYS A 114 7.43 3.50 4.30
CA LYS A 114 6.17 3.66 5.04
C LYS A 114 5.13 2.63 4.56
N ILE A 115 4.97 2.45 3.25
CA ILE A 115 4.07 1.44 2.67
C ILE A 115 4.48 0.03 3.13
N ASN A 116 5.77 -0.31 3.05
CA ASN A 116 6.27 -1.60 3.52
C ASN A 116 5.94 -1.83 5.00
N SER A 117 6.11 -0.82 5.86
CA SER A 117 5.79 -0.92 7.30
C SER A 117 4.30 -1.24 7.52
N VAL A 118 3.40 -0.57 6.79
CA VAL A 118 1.95 -0.85 6.83
C VAL A 118 1.62 -2.26 6.36
N LEU A 119 2.31 -2.77 5.32
CA LEU A 119 2.12 -4.13 4.82
C LEU A 119 2.44 -5.18 5.89
N PHE A 120 3.46 -4.95 6.73
CA PHE A 120 3.82 -5.80 7.87
C PHE A 120 2.96 -5.57 9.11
N GLY A 121 1.95 -4.70 9.03
CA GLY A 121 1.00 -4.46 10.12
C GLY A 121 1.48 -3.44 11.16
N GLU A 122 2.53 -2.66 10.86
CA GLU A 122 2.92 -1.55 11.72
C GLU A 122 1.91 -0.39 11.60
N ASN A 123 1.62 0.25 12.73
CA ASN A 123 0.79 1.46 12.76
C ASN A 123 1.65 2.66 12.34
N VAL A 124 1.39 3.21 11.15
CA VAL A 124 2.11 4.37 10.61
C VAL A 124 1.17 5.55 10.52
N GLN A 125 1.60 6.70 11.07
CA GLN A 125 0.89 7.96 10.88
C GLN A 125 0.94 8.37 9.40
N LEU A 126 -0.23 8.36 8.76
CA LEU A 126 -0.41 8.59 7.32
C LEU A 126 -0.57 10.08 6.95
N GLU A 127 -0.41 10.97 7.92
CA GLU A 127 -0.73 12.41 7.87
C GLU A 127 -0.03 13.18 6.74
N ASP A 128 1.07 12.64 6.17
CA ASP A 128 1.82 13.29 5.08
C ASP A 128 1.46 12.82 3.66
N LEU A 129 0.59 11.81 3.49
CA LEU A 129 0.44 11.11 2.20
C LEU A 129 -0.82 11.47 1.42
N TYR A 130 -1.75 12.21 2.03
CA TYR A 130 -2.99 12.63 1.36
C TYR A 130 -3.60 13.86 2.02
N GLN A 131 -3.46 15.04 1.39
CA GLN A 131 -4.35 16.17 1.64
C GLN A 131 -5.48 16.06 0.62
N ASP A 132 -6.70 15.76 1.08
CA ASP A 132 -7.89 15.82 0.23
C ASP A 132 -8.09 17.27 -0.24
N PRO A 133 -7.98 17.57 -1.55
CA PRO A 133 -8.13 18.94 -2.05
C PRO A 133 -9.58 19.45 -2.00
N THR A 134 -10.53 18.67 -1.45
CA THR A 134 -11.97 18.97 -1.49
C THR A 134 -12.60 19.28 -0.13
N ILE A 135 -11.82 19.42 0.95
CA ILE A 135 -12.35 19.92 2.23
C ILE A 135 -12.25 21.45 2.23
N LEU A 136 -13.29 22.10 1.68
CA LEU A 136 -13.69 23.48 1.97
C LEU A 136 -14.92 23.45 2.88
#